data_AF-A0A7S1R1A3-F1
#
_entry.id   AF-A0A7S1R1A3-F1
#
_cell.length_a   1.000
_cell.length_b   1.000
_cell.length_c   1.000
_cell.angle_alpha   90.00
_cell.angle_beta   90.00
_cell.angle_gamma   90.00
#
_symmetry.space_group_name_H-M   'P 1'
#
loop_
_entity.id
_entity.type
_entity.pdbx_description
1 polymer ?
#
loop_
_entity_poly.entity_id
_entity_poly.type
_entity_poly.pdbx_seq_one_letter_code
_entity_poly.pdbx_strand_id
1 'polypeptide(L)'
;GSIRAVARAMKEFSRLDALDAEELRREYADIGLPAKALTTPKECQELLDRLKRVVFWRAMPLEELREECMKLSVSFRTDAGRGASSEQQRAELLERLLMATCADAWEVRGIPVKRLSNIQTAADLAEQWDRLEEMGSKDLQGEYGKLGLPPDAETPKVLELLPRLKLASMWRALPLSELQKECRKLGAAVGGDQQEAVQRLIAASWAARANAGTGEEGPGRPSVPANVRELLKETAKHFETMGLSANANINDLKKAYRGLVLLHHPDKNPEKPQEEAKIKFQEVTEAYEAL
;
A
#
# COMPACT_ATOMS: atom_id res chain seq x y z
N GLY A 1 14.12 33.07 -4.01
CA GLY A 1 14.27 32.67 -2.59
C GLY A 1 15.26 33.50 -1.78
N SER A 2 15.00 33.72 -0.49
CA SER A 2 15.89 34.44 0.45
C SER A 2 17.16 33.63 0.75
N ILE A 3 18.34 34.25 0.75
CA ILE A 3 19.64 33.63 1.10
C ILE A 3 19.56 32.87 2.45
N ARG A 4 18.75 33.36 3.40
CA ARG A 4 18.51 32.69 4.68
C ARG A 4 17.73 31.37 4.57
N ALA A 5 16.84 31.25 3.58
CA ALA A 5 16.10 30.01 3.35
C ALA A 5 17.01 28.94 2.75
N VAL A 6 17.86 29.32 1.79
CA VAL A 6 18.86 28.42 1.20
C VAL A 6 19.88 27.97 2.24
N ALA A 7 20.38 28.89 3.07
CA ALA A 7 21.33 28.55 4.15
C ALA A 7 20.73 27.58 5.18
N ARG A 8 19.43 27.72 5.51
CA ARG A 8 18.73 26.78 6.38
C ARG A 8 18.58 25.40 5.74
N ALA A 9 18.19 25.34 4.47
CA ALA A 9 18.09 24.07 3.74
C ALA A 9 19.45 23.35 3.64
N MET A 10 20.54 24.08 3.36
CA MET A 10 21.89 23.51 3.28
C MET A 10 22.37 22.93 4.62
N LYS A 11 22.08 23.60 5.74
CA LYS A 11 22.39 23.06 7.08
C LYS A 11 21.66 21.75 7.34
N GLU A 12 20.40 21.69 6.93
CA GLU A 12 19.57 20.49 7.09
C GLU A 12 20.01 19.35 6.16
N PHE A 13 20.52 19.66 4.95
CA PHE A 13 21.11 18.66 4.07
C PHE A 13 22.34 18.00 4.69
N SER A 14 23.24 18.80 5.27
CA SER A 14 24.42 18.27 5.97
C SER A 14 24.04 17.42 7.19
N ARG A 15 22.91 17.72 7.85
CA ARG A 15 22.37 16.88 8.92
C ARG A 15 21.90 15.54 8.35
N LEU A 16 21.10 15.55 7.29
CA LEU A 16 20.60 14.33 6.64
C LEU A 16 21.72 13.45 6.08
N ASP A 17 22.78 14.05 5.53
CA ASP A 17 23.96 13.34 5.03
C ASP A 17 24.77 12.63 6.13
N ALA A 18 24.62 13.05 7.38
CA ALA A 18 25.32 12.47 8.52
C ALA A 18 24.53 11.34 9.22
N LEU A 19 23.27 11.13 8.84
CA LEU A 19 22.41 10.12 9.48
C LEU A 19 22.79 8.71 9.03
N ASP A 20 22.70 7.77 9.96
CA ASP A 20 22.77 6.35 9.61
C ASP A 20 21.46 5.83 8.99
N ALA A 21 21.46 4.58 8.52
CA ALA A 21 20.29 4.00 7.85
C ALA A 21 19.06 3.87 8.76
N GLU A 22 19.24 3.70 10.08
CA GLU A 22 18.13 3.60 11.03
C GLU A 22 17.56 4.98 11.37
N GLU A 23 18.42 5.98 11.52
CA GLU A 23 18.01 7.37 11.72
C GLU A 23 17.30 7.93 10.49
N LEU A 24 17.79 7.60 9.28
CA LEU A 24 17.14 7.98 8.03
C LEU A 24 15.74 7.37 7.92
N ARG A 25 15.56 6.11 8.35
CA ARG A 25 14.24 5.46 8.42
C ARG A 25 13.30 6.20 9.36
N ARG A 26 13.78 6.63 10.52
CA ARG A 26 12.97 7.35 11.51
C ARG A 26 12.52 8.69 10.97
N GLU A 27 13.41 9.46 10.36
CA GLU A 27 13.05 10.73 9.71
C GLU A 27 12.05 10.53 8.57
N TYR A 28 12.19 9.45 7.79
CA TYR A 28 11.26 9.09 6.74
C TYR A 28 9.88 8.68 7.30
N ALA A 29 9.86 7.92 8.40
CA ALA A 29 8.63 7.55 9.10
C ALA A 29 7.92 8.77 9.70
N ASP A 30 8.68 9.71 10.29
CA ASP A 30 8.15 10.93 10.93
C ASP A 30 7.44 11.86 9.93
N ILE A 31 7.84 11.84 8.66
CA ILE A 31 7.11 12.54 7.59
C ILE A 31 5.96 11.73 6.98
N GLY A 32 5.64 10.59 7.60
CA GLY A 32 4.51 9.73 7.24
C GLY A 32 4.79 8.81 6.06
N LEU A 33 6.04 8.42 5.81
CA LEU A 33 6.42 7.55 4.68
C LEU A 33 6.76 6.12 5.13
N PRO A 34 6.66 5.11 4.24
CA PRO A 34 6.86 3.73 4.64
C PRO A 34 8.35 3.46 4.88
N ALA A 35 8.73 3.26 6.14
CA ALA A 35 10.12 3.04 6.55
C ALA A 35 10.58 1.57 6.45
N LYS A 36 9.66 0.61 6.31
CA LYS A 36 9.97 -0.80 6.05
C LYS A 36 10.32 -1.01 4.57
N ALA A 37 11.55 -0.66 4.17
CA ALA A 37 12.22 -1.10 2.91
C ALA A 37 13.60 -0.45 2.73
N LEU A 38 14.49 -0.56 3.73
CA LEU A 38 15.91 -0.22 3.55
C LEU A 38 16.75 -1.47 3.71
N THR A 39 16.80 -2.26 2.65
CA THR A 39 17.64 -3.45 2.54
C THR A 39 18.92 -3.15 1.76
N THR A 40 18.89 -2.13 0.88
CA THR A 40 20.02 -1.81 0.00
C THR A 40 20.55 -0.38 0.16
N PRO A 41 21.85 -0.14 -0.09
CA PRO A 41 22.42 1.22 -0.12
C PRO A 41 21.74 2.14 -1.14
N LYS A 42 21.21 1.58 -2.23
CA LYS A 42 20.50 2.34 -3.27
C LYS A 42 19.16 2.86 -2.75
N GLU A 43 18.42 2.06 -1.99
CA GLU A 43 17.19 2.50 -1.32
C GLU A 43 17.48 3.60 -0.30
N CYS A 44 18.56 3.48 0.49
CA CYS A 44 18.98 4.53 1.42
C CYS A 44 19.25 5.86 0.71
N GLN A 45 19.93 5.82 -0.45
CA GLN A 45 20.22 7.01 -1.23
C GLN A 45 18.93 7.64 -1.80
N GLU A 46 18.01 6.82 -2.30
CA GLU A 46 16.72 7.28 -2.82
C GLU A 46 15.89 7.96 -1.70
N LEU A 47 15.87 7.39 -0.49
CA LEU A 47 15.22 8.02 0.66
C LEU A 47 15.85 9.36 1.03
N LEU A 48 17.18 9.43 1.04
CA LEU A 48 17.92 10.65 1.33
C LEU A 48 17.62 11.74 0.30
N ASP A 49 17.58 11.40 -0.99
CA ASP A 49 17.28 12.34 -2.06
C ASP A 49 15.83 12.87 -1.96
N ARG A 50 14.88 12.01 -1.59
CA ARG A 50 13.50 12.42 -1.29
C ARG A 50 13.42 13.35 -0.08
N LEU A 51 14.11 13.02 1.02
CA LEU A 51 14.14 13.86 2.23
C LEU A 51 14.74 15.25 1.95
N LYS A 52 15.85 15.30 1.22
CA LYS A 52 16.45 16.57 0.77
C LYS A 52 15.47 17.38 -0.07
N ARG A 53 14.70 16.74 -0.96
CA ARG A 53 13.67 17.42 -1.75
C ARG A 53 12.56 18.01 -0.88
N VAL A 54 12.11 17.30 0.14
CA VAL A 54 11.10 17.80 1.10
C VAL A 54 11.64 19.00 1.89
N VAL A 55 12.89 18.92 2.36
CA VAL A 55 13.57 20.03 3.04
C VAL A 55 13.68 21.24 2.12
N PHE A 56 14.00 21.02 0.84
CA PHE A 56 14.05 22.09 -0.16
C PHE A 56 12.70 22.78 -0.31
N TRP A 57 11.62 22.03 -0.52
CA TRP A 57 10.26 22.59 -0.59
C TRP A 57 9.86 23.33 0.68
N ARG A 58 10.18 22.78 1.86
CA ARG A 58 9.94 23.46 3.15
C ARG A 58 10.67 24.80 3.27
N ALA A 59 11.71 25.06 2.48
CA ALA A 59 12.40 26.35 2.42
C ALA A 59 11.92 27.28 1.29
N MET A 60 11.23 26.76 0.26
CA MET A 60 10.78 27.54 -0.92
C MET A 60 9.60 28.47 -0.59
N PRO A 61 9.52 29.69 -1.11
CA PRO A 61 8.33 30.56 -1.04
C PRO A 61 7.07 29.91 -1.63
N LEU A 62 5.89 30.43 -1.27
CA LEU A 62 4.59 29.89 -1.72
C LEU A 62 4.46 29.85 -3.25
N GLU A 63 4.90 30.90 -3.94
CA GLU A 63 4.82 30.96 -5.41
C GLU A 63 5.72 29.91 -6.08
N GLU A 64 6.95 29.75 -5.59
CA GLU A 64 7.87 28.73 -6.12
C GLU A 64 7.32 27.31 -5.85
N LEU A 65 6.62 27.08 -4.74
CA LEU A 65 5.92 25.81 -4.47
C LEU A 65 4.76 25.54 -5.44
N ARG A 66 4.00 26.57 -5.82
CA ARG A 66 2.92 26.44 -6.82
C ARG A 66 3.47 26.06 -8.18
N GLU A 67 4.55 26.70 -8.61
CA GLU A 67 5.25 26.35 -9.85
C GLU A 67 5.72 24.90 -9.82
N GLU A 68 6.26 24.44 -8.69
CA GLU A 68 6.72 23.07 -8.56
C GLU A 68 5.56 22.06 -8.62
N CYS A 69 4.43 22.36 -7.98
CA CYS A 69 3.21 21.55 -8.12
C CYS A 69 2.76 21.47 -9.59
N MET A 70 2.81 22.58 -10.33
CA MET A 70 2.45 22.59 -11.75
C MET A 70 3.42 21.74 -12.59
N LYS A 71 4.73 21.84 -12.36
CA LYS A 71 5.74 21.02 -13.05
C LYS A 71 5.51 19.53 -12.82
N LEU A 72 5.19 19.14 -11.60
CA LEU A 72 4.91 17.76 -11.22
C LEU A 72 3.47 17.32 -11.52
N SER A 73 2.67 18.15 -12.20
CA SER A 73 1.26 17.89 -12.53
C SER A 73 0.41 17.51 -11.31
N VAL A 74 0.75 18.06 -10.15
CA VAL A 74 0.05 17.81 -8.89
C VAL A 74 -1.21 18.67 -8.85
N SER A 75 -2.36 18.04 -8.64
CA SER A 75 -3.64 18.75 -8.51
C SER A 75 -3.73 19.43 -7.14
N PHE A 76 -3.93 20.75 -7.12
CA PHE A 76 -4.19 21.54 -5.93
C PHE A 76 -5.30 22.55 -6.19
N ARG A 77 -5.98 23.02 -5.12
CA ARG A 77 -6.99 24.07 -5.26
C ARG A 77 -6.29 25.42 -5.44
N THR A 78 -6.46 26.05 -6.60
CA THR A 78 -5.90 27.38 -6.89
C THR A 78 -6.59 28.48 -6.08
N ASP A 79 -7.77 28.16 -5.55
CA ASP A 79 -8.72 28.98 -4.84
C ASP A 79 -9.08 28.34 -3.49
N ALA A 80 -8.08 28.05 -2.64
CA ALA A 80 -8.33 27.78 -1.23
C ALA A 80 -9.16 28.94 -0.64
N GLY A 81 -10.46 28.71 -0.48
CA GLY A 81 -11.49 29.74 -0.61
C GLY A 81 -11.27 30.96 0.25
N ARG A 82 -11.16 32.15 -0.38
CA ARG A 82 -11.24 33.54 0.16
C ARG A 82 -10.74 33.85 1.60
N GLY A 83 -10.01 32.97 2.26
CA GLY A 83 -9.69 33.07 3.69
C GLY A 83 -8.64 32.10 4.24
N ALA A 84 -8.04 31.24 3.40
CA ALA A 84 -6.90 30.41 3.85
C ALA A 84 -5.64 31.28 3.98
N SER A 85 -4.96 31.20 5.13
CA SER A 85 -3.67 31.87 5.35
C SER A 85 -2.63 31.37 4.33
N SER A 86 -1.67 32.23 3.96
CA SER A 86 -0.52 31.83 3.14
C SER A 86 0.23 30.63 3.72
N GLU A 87 0.21 30.47 5.04
CA GLU A 87 0.80 29.32 5.74
C GLU A 87 -0.01 28.03 5.55
N GLN A 88 -1.34 28.12 5.56
CA GLN A 88 -2.22 26.98 5.29
C GLN A 88 -2.13 26.52 3.83
N GLN A 89 -2.10 27.47 2.89
CA GLN A 89 -1.88 27.18 1.48
C GLN A 89 -0.51 26.53 1.25
N ARG A 90 0.53 27.00 1.95
CA ARG A 90 1.86 26.39 1.91
C ARG A 90 1.82 24.95 2.41
N ALA A 91 1.18 24.69 3.55
CA ALA A 91 1.07 23.35 4.11
C ALA A 91 0.35 22.39 3.15
N GLU A 92 -0.76 22.82 2.54
CA GLU A 92 -1.50 22.02 1.55
C GLU A 92 -0.62 21.66 0.33
N LEU A 93 0.11 22.64 -0.23
CA LEU A 93 0.98 22.38 -1.39
C LEU A 93 2.14 21.43 -1.03
N LEU A 94 2.76 21.61 0.14
CA LEU A 94 3.83 20.73 0.61
C LEU A 94 3.34 19.30 0.77
N GLU A 95 2.17 19.12 1.36
CA GLU A 95 1.56 17.80 1.53
C GLU A 95 1.24 17.15 0.18
N ARG A 96 0.71 17.92 -0.77
CA ARG A 96 0.40 17.44 -2.13
C ARG A 96 1.66 17.01 -2.90
N LEU A 97 2.73 17.80 -2.81
CA LEU A 97 4.03 17.48 -3.41
C LEU A 97 4.63 16.21 -2.80
N LEU A 98 4.55 16.11 -1.46
CA LEU A 98 5.02 14.95 -0.73
C LEU A 98 4.27 13.69 -1.19
N MET A 99 2.93 13.71 -1.16
CA MET A 99 2.09 12.59 -1.61
C MET A 99 2.38 12.16 -3.04
N ALA A 100 2.60 13.11 -3.96
CA ALA A 100 2.91 12.80 -5.36
C ALA A 100 4.29 12.13 -5.52
N THR A 101 5.27 12.58 -4.72
CA THR A 101 6.67 12.14 -4.84
C THR A 101 6.91 10.78 -4.21
N CYS A 102 6.15 10.43 -3.18
CA CYS A 102 6.17 9.10 -2.59
C CYS A 102 5.11 8.16 -3.16
N ALA A 103 4.37 8.57 -4.19
CA ALA A 103 3.26 7.78 -4.70
C ALA A 103 3.71 6.42 -5.19
N ASP A 104 4.88 6.36 -5.84
CA ASP A 104 5.49 5.13 -6.31
C ASP A 104 5.80 4.15 -5.15
N ALA A 105 6.40 4.64 -4.06
CA ALA A 105 6.73 3.84 -2.89
C ALA A 105 5.48 3.27 -2.20
N TRP A 106 4.39 4.03 -2.18
CA TRP A 106 3.10 3.58 -1.66
C TRP A 106 2.36 2.63 -2.60
N GLU A 107 2.42 2.90 -3.91
CA GLU A 107 1.79 2.08 -4.95
C GLU A 107 2.40 0.68 -5.02
N VAL A 108 3.71 0.53 -4.79
CA VAL A 108 4.37 -0.78 -4.66
C VAL A 108 3.78 -1.60 -3.52
N ARG A 109 3.40 -0.96 -2.41
CA ARG A 109 2.71 -1.64 -1.29
C ARG A 109 1.23 -1.86 -1.55
N GLY A 110 0.67 -1.39 -2.67
CA GLY A 110 -0.76 -1.43 -2.98
C GLY A 110 -1.59 -0.30 -2.37
N ILE A 111 -0.96 0.71 -1.76
CA ILE A 111 -1.64 1.84 -1.12
C ILE A 111 -1.80 3.00 -2.11
N PRO A 112 -3.02 3.38 -2.50
CA PRO A 112 -3.24 4.44 -3.47
C PRO A 112 -3.17 5.83 -2.81
N VAL A 113 -1.98 6.28 -2.42
CA VAL A 113 -1.80 7.53 -1.64
C VAL A 113 -2.48 8.74 -2.28
N LYS A 114 -2.48 8.84 -3.62
CA LYS A 114 -3.13 9.93 -4.38
C LYS A 114 -4.65 10.05 -4.12
N ARG A 115 -5.28 8.98 -3.64
CA ARG A 115 -6.73 8.91 -3.34
C ARG A 115 -7.05 9.13 -1.87
N LEU A 116 -6.04 9.13 -1.01
CA LEU A 116 -6.21 9.36 0.42
C LEU A 116 -6.31 10.85 0.72
N SER A 117 -6.80 11.17 1.92
CA SER A 117 -6.95 12.55 2.40
C SER A 117 -5.59 13.21 2.68
N ASN A 118 -4.67 12.47 3.27
CA ASN A 118 -3.36 12.93 3.70
C ASN A 118 -2.37 11.76 3.74
N ILE A 119 -1.09 12.10 3.87
CA ILE A 119 -0.02 11.12 3.97
C ILE A 119 -0.07 10.30 5.26
N GLN A 120 -0.53 10.88 6.37
CA GLN A 120 -0.66 10.16 7.64
C GLN A 120 -1.65 9.00 7.53
N THR A 121 -2.74 9.18 6.80
CA THR A 121 -3.73 8.12 6.52
C THR A 121 -3.10 6.97 5.74
N ALA A 122 -2.12 7.26 4.87
CA ALA A 122 -1.35 6.22 4.18
C ALA A 122 -0.43 5.48 5.14
N ALA A 123 0.26 6.19 6.04
CA ALA A 123 1.10 5.60 7.07
C ALA A 123 0.30 4.72 8.04
N ASP A 124 -0.83 5.22 8.54
CA ASP A 124 -1.72 4.48 9.44
C ASP A 124 -2.28 3.23 8.76
N LEU A 125 -2.65 3.33 7.47
CA LEU A 125 -3.10 2.19 6.67
C LEU A 125 -1.99 1.15 6.51
N ALA A 126 -0.75 1.59 6.27
CA ALA A 126 0.40 0.72 6.15
C ALA A 126 0.71 -0.02 7.45
N GLU A 127 0.68 0.68 8.58
CA GLU A 127 0.88 0.06 9.90
C GLU A 127 -0.26 -0.92 10.22
N GLN A 128 -1.50 -0.62 9.82
CA GLN A 128 -2.61 -1.57 9.92
C GLN A 128 -2.37 -2.81 9.05
N TRP A 129 -1.85 -2.66 7.83
CA TRP A 129 -1.55 -3.78 6.94
C TRP A 129 -0.39 -4.63 7.46
N ASP A 130 0.67 -3.99 7.95
CA ASP A 130 1.80 -4.66 8.61
C ASP A 130 1.31 -5.51 9.79
N ARG A 131 0.43 -4.95 10.64
CA ARG A 131 -0.19 -5.71 11.74
C ARG A 131 -0.99 -6.90 11.23
N LEU A 132 -1.80 -6.73 10.18
CA LEU A 132 -2.58 -7.83 9.60
C LEU A 132 -1.69 -8.93 9.01
N GLU A 133 -0.56 -8.58 8.39
CA GLU A 133 0.42 -9.55 7.87
C GLU A 133 1.12 -10.33 8.98
N GLU A 134 1.34 -9.70 10.13
CA GLU A 134 1.96 -10.33 11.31
C GLU A 134 0.96 -11.18 12.13
N MET A 135 -0.34 -10.96 11.98
CA MET A 135 -1.41 -11.67 12.70
C MET A 135 -1.55 -13.14 12.28
N GLY A 136 -1.87 -14.00 13.26
CA GLY A 136 -2.15 -15.41 13.02
C GLY A 136 -3.54 -15.65 12.39
N SER A 137 -3.73 -16.82 11.78
CA SER A 137 -4.98 -17.20 11.11
C SER A 137 -6.24 -17.07 11.98
N LYS A 138 -6.13 -17.35 13.28
CA LYS A 138 -7.25 -17.21 14.23
C LYS A 138 -7.62 -15.75 14.49
N ASP A 139 -6.62 -14.89 14.59
CA ASP A 139 -6.82 -13.47 14.85
C ASP A 139 -7.37 -12.76 13.60
N LEU A 140 -6.88 -13.15 12.42
CA LEU A 140 -7.43 -12.69 11.13
C LEU A 140 -8.90 -13.08 10.96
N GLN A 141 -9.28 -14.30 11.36
CA GLN A 141 -10.69 -14.71 11.38
C GLN A 141 -11.51 -13.87 12.37
N GLY A 142 -10.94 -13.52 13.53
CA GLY A 142 -11.57 -12.62 14.50
C GLY A 142 -11.81 -11.21 13.94
N GLU A 143 -10.79 -10.60 13.32
CA GLU A 143 -10.93 -9.30 12.64
C GLU A 143 -11.91 -9.36 11.47
N TYR A 144 -11.91 -10.46 10.72
CA TYR A 144 -12.87 -10.69 9.65
C TYR A 144 -14.31 -10.81 10.17
N GLY A 145 -14.51 -11.46 11.32
CA GLY A 145 -15.81 -11.55 11.97
C GLY A 145 -16.38 -10.20 12.41
N LYS A 146 -15.51 -9.26 12.81
CA LYS A 146 -15.92 -7.88 13.16
C LYS A 146 -16.46 -7.08 11.97
N LEU A 147 -16.15 -7.48 10.73
CA LEU A 147 -16.64 -6.81 9.52
C LEU A 147 -18.08 -7.18 9.14
N GLY A 148 -18.70 -8.17 9.81
CA GLY A 148 -20.15 -8.42 9.74
C GLY A 148 -20.66 -8.98 8.40
N LEU A 149 -20.21 -10.18 8.03
CA LEU A 149 -20.62 -10.91 6.82
C LEU A 149 -21.52 -12.12 7.11
N PRO A 150 -22.27 -12.65 6.12
CA PRO A 150 -23.20 -13.76 6.31
C PRO A 150 -22.51 -15.04 6.83
N PRO A 151 -23.17 -15.78 7.73
CA PRO A 151 -22.62 -16.99 8.35
C PRO A 151 -22.48 -18.20 7.41
N ASP A 152 -23.03 -18.15 6.19
CA ASP A 152 -23.13 -19.30 5.27
C ASP A 152 -21.97 -19.48 4.29
N ALA A 153 -20.94 -18.62 4.31
CA ALA A 153 -19.72 -18.89 3.57
C ALA A 153 -18.82 -19.78 4.44
N GLU A 154 -18.47 -20.99 3.96
CA GLU A 154 -17.35 -21.76 4.51
C GLU A 154 -16.20 -20.80 4.86
N THR A 155 -15.68 -20.86 6.09
CA THR A 155 -14.69 -19.89 6.59
C THR A 155 -13.65 -19.61 5.52
N PRO A 156 -13.59 -18.38 4.95
CA PRO A 156 -12.70 -18.10 3.85
C PRO A 156 -11.26 -18.44 4.25
N LYS A 157 -10.52 -19.08 3.35
CA LYS A 157 -9.12 -19.45 3.58
C LYS A 157 -8.33 -18.19 3.92
N VAL A 158 -7.27 -18.30 4.71
CA VAL A 158 -6.43 -17.17 5.17
C VAL A 158 -5.94 -16.30 4.00
N LEU A 159 -5.67 -16.94 2.86
CA LEU A 159 -5.26 -16.29 1.60
C LEU A 159 -6.32 -15.37 1.00
N GLU A 160 -7.58 -15.60 1.33
CA GLU A 160 -8.68 -14.72 0.96
C GLU A 160 -8.95 -13.68 2.04
N LEU A 161 -8.69 -13.99 3.31
CA LEU A 161 -8.93 -13.07 4.43
C LEU A 161 -8.01 -11.86 4.39
N LEU A 162 -6.71 -12.07 4.22
CA LEU A 162 -5.74 -10.97 4.28
C LEU A 162 -5.96 -9.91 3.19
N PRO A 163 -6.10 -10.25 1.88
CA PRO A 163 -6.41 -9.27 0.85
C PRO A 163 -7.76 -8.58 1.08
N ARG A 164 -8.76 -9.30 1.62
CA ARG A 164 -10.09 -8.73 1.94
C ARG A 164 -10.02 -7.74 3.10
N LEU A 165 -9.24 -8.04 4.14
CA LEU A 165 -9.03 -7.16 5.29
C LEU A 165 -8.24 -5.90 4.88
N LYS A 166 -7.23 -6.06 4.01
CA LYS A 166 -6.51 -4.94 3.39
C LYS A 166 -7.43 -4.06 2.53
N LEU A 167 -8.31 -4.66 1.72
CA LEU A 167 -9.28 -3.92 0.92
C LEU A 167 -10.31 -3.17 1.78
N ALA A 168 -10.82 -3.82 2.83
CA ALA A 168 -11.77 -3.20 3.76
C ALA A 168 -11.14 -2.03 4.52
N SER A 169 -9.89 -2.18 5.01
CA SER A 169 -9.15 -1.08 5.64
C SER A 169 -8.86 0.06 4.66
N MET A 170 -8.52 -0.24 3.40
CA MET A 170 -8.39 0.78 2.35
C MET A 170 -9.68 1.59 2.17
N TRP A 171 -10.83 0.93 2.07
CA TRP A 171 -12.09 1.65 1.96
C TRP A 171 -12.38 2.50 3.20
N ARG A 172 -12.07 2.02 4.40
CA ARG A 172 -12.21 2.84 5.62
C ARG A 172 -11.31 4.08 5.60
N ALA A 173 -10.16 4.01 4.94
CA ALA A 173 -9.22 5.12 4.80
C ALA A 173 -9.56 6.11 3.67
N LEU A 174 -10.41 5.72 2.71
CA LEU A 174 -10.82 6.61 1.61
C LEU A 174 -11.83 7.67 2.07
N PRO A 175 -11.74 8.92 1.56
CA PRO A 175 -12.75 9.94 1.83
C PRO A 175 -14.09 9.56 1.19
N LEU A 176 -15.20 10.08 1.75
CA LEU A 176 -16.56 9.76 1.29
C LEU A 176 -16.76 9.97 -0.21
N SER A 177 -16.14 11.00 -0.79
CA SER A 177 -16.20 11.27 -2.24
C SER A 177 -15.58 10.15 -3.08
N GLU A 178 -14.49 9.55 -2.62
CA GLU A 178 -13.85 8.40 -3.27
C GLU A 178 -14.64 7.11 -3.04
N LEU A 179 -15.19 6.92 -1.84
CA LEU A 179 -16.07 5.78 -1.56
C LEU A 179 -17.32 5.78 -2.42
N GLN A 180 -17.95 6.94 -2.61
CA GLN A 180 -19.08 7.08 -3.51
C GLN A 180 -18.73 6.71 -4.97
N LYS A 181 -17.50 7.04 -5.43
CA LYS A 181 -17.02 6.60 -6.76
C LYS A 181 -16.86 5.09 -6.80
N GLU A 182 -16.29 4.47 -5.77
CA GLU A 182 -16.18 3.02 -5.67
C GLU A 182 -17.56 2.35 -5.64
N CYS A 183 -18.55 2.93 -4.94
CA CYS A 183 -19.91 2.39 -4.89
C CYS A 183 -20.52 2.37 -6.29
N ARG A 184 -20.38 3.46 -7.05
CA ARG A 184 -20.86 3.54 -8.44
C ARG A 184 -20.19 2.49 -9.33
N LYS A 185 -18.88 2.29 -9.19
CA LYS A 185 -18.14 1.28 -9.97
C LYS A 185 -18.61 -0.14 -9.66
N LEU A 186 -18.91 -0.42 -8.38
CA LEU A 186 -19.39 -1.72 -7.92
C LEU A 186 -20.91 -1.91 -8.07
N GLY A 187 -21.64 -0.91 -8.57
CA GLY A 187 -23.11 -0.94 -8.62
C GLY A 187 -23.79 -0.93 -7.26
N ALA A 188 -23.07 -0.52 -6.20
CA ALA A 188 -23.61 -0.39 -4.85
C ALA A 188 -24.35 0.95 -4.69
N ALA A 189 -25.36 0.97 -3.81
CA ALA A 189 -26.13 2.18 -3.51
C ALA A 189 -25.21 3.31 -2.99
N VAL A 190 -25.32 4.48 -3.61
CA VAL A 190 -24.56 5.67 -3.26
C VAL A 190 -25.38 6.50 -2.26
N GLY A 191 -24.94 6.54 -1.00
CA GLY A 191 -25.61 7.29 0.07
C GLY A 191 -25.08 6.87 1.44
N GLY A 192 -25.48 7.59 2.48
CA GLY A 192 -25.11 7.29 3.88
C GLY A 192 -23.79 7.91 4.34
N ASP A 193 -23.40 7.55 5.56
CA ASP A 193 -22.11 7.92 6.15
C ASP A 193 -20.96 7.05 5.59
N GLN A 194 -19.72 7.37 6.01
CA GLN A 194 -18.52 6.65 5.58
C GLN A 194 -18.55 5.17 5.96
N GLN A 195 -19.12 4.83 7.12
CA GLN A 195 -19.16 3.45 7.62
C GLN A 195 -20.19 2.62 6.85
N GLU A 196 -21.37 3.16 6.56
CA GLU A 196 -22.37 2.50 5.72
C GLU A 196 -21.89 2.32 4.28
N ALA A 197 -21.21 3.32 3.71
CA ALA A 197 -20.64 3.22 2.37
C ALA A 197 -19.60 2.09 2.29
N VAL A 198 -18.71 1.99 3.29
CA VAL A 198 -17.75 0.89 3.42
C VAL A 198 -18.52 -0.43 3.51
N GLN A 199 -19.48 -0.58 4.42
CA GLN A 199 -20.25 -1.81 4.58
C GLN A 199 -20.94 -2.25 3.28
N ARG A 200 -21.50 -1.31 2.52
CA ARG A 200 -22.12 -1.57 1.21
C ARG A 200 -21.12 -2.03 0.16
N LEU A 201 -19.97 -1.35 0.05
CA LEU A 201 -18.88 -1.76 -0.85
C LEU A 201 -18.45 -3.18 -0.55
N ILE A 202 -18.30 -3.44 0.73
CA ILE A 202 -17.70 -4.67 1.14
C ILE A 202 -18.73 -5.83 1.01
N ALA A 203 -20.00 -5.63 1.34
CA ALA A 203 -21.09 -6.53 0.95
C ALA A 203 -21.19 -6.76 -0.58
N ALA A 204 -21.12 -5.70 -1.41
CA ALA A 204 -21.22 -5.80 -2.87
C ALA A 204 -20.04 -6.57 -3.49
N SER A 205 -18.82 -6.36 -2.96
CA SER A 205 -17.62 -7.07 -3.40
C SER A 205 -17.65 -8.56 -3.06
N TRP A 206 -18.47 -8.93 -2.06
CA TRP A 206 -18.52 -10.28 -1.49
C TRP A 206 -19.74 -11.09 -1.95
N ALA A 207 -20.88 -10.45 -2.22
CA ALA A 207 -22.12 -11.09 -2.67
C ALA A 207 -21.99 -11.79 -4.04
N ALA A 208 -21.05 -11.37 -4.89
CA ALA A 208 -20.82 -11.95 -6.21
C ALA A 208 -20.39 -13.44 -6.18
N ARG A 209 -19.90 -13.96 -5.04
CA ARG A 209 -19.33 -15.31 -4.94
C ARG A 209 -20.27 -16.34 -4.28
N ALA A 210 -21.24 -15.91 -3.47
CA ALA A 210 -22.22 -16.79 -2.83
C ALA A 210 -23.23 -17.40 -3.84
N ASN A 211 -23.53 -16.68 -4.93
CA ASN A 211 -24.45 -17.13 -5.98
C ASN A 211 -23.76 -17.83 -7.16
N ALA A 212 -22.48 -18.20 -7.04
CA ALA A 212 -21.78 -18.95 -8.10
C ALA A 212 -22.26 -20.41 -8.24
N GLY A 213 -23.19 -20.87 -7.38
CA GLY A 213 -23.76 -22.22 -7.39
C GLY A 213 -25.05 -22.42 -8.20
N THR A 214 -25.69 -21.36 -8.71
CA THR A 214 -26.91 -21.50 -9.53
C THR A 214 -26.69 -20.87 -10.89
N GLY A 215 -26.52 -21.73 -11.90
CA GLY A 215 -26.41 -21.37 -13.30
C GLY A 215 -27.69 -20.68 -13.77
N GLU A 216 -27.62 -19.36 -13.90
CA GLU A 216 -28.46 -18.55 -14.78
C GLU A 216 -27.69 -17.25 -15.06
N GLU A 217 -27.10 -17.18 -16.25
CA GLU A 217 -26.38 -16.01 -16.77
C GLU A 217 -27.40 -15.00 -17.31
N GLY A 218 -27.76 -14.01 -16.48
CA GLY A 218 -28.49 -12.81 -16.92
C GLY A 218 -27.52 -11.65 -17.24
N PRO A 219 -27.88 -10.73 -18.16
CA PRO A 219 -27.02 -9.63 -18.57
C PRO A 219 -27.07 -8.53 -17.49
N GLY A 220 -26.04 -8.46 -16.65
CA GLY A 220 -25.96 -7.45 -15.59
C GLY A 220 -25.17 -7.84 -14.34
N ARG A 221 -24.47 -8.98 -14.32
CA ARG A 221 -23.60 -9.36 -13.19
C ARG A 221 -22.42 -8.39 -13.06
N PRO A 222 -22.16 -7.79 -11.88
CA PRO A 222 -20.91 -7.07 -11.65
C PRO A 222 -19.76 -8.08 -11.63
N SER A 223 -18.92 -8.01 -12.67
CA SER A 223 -17.62 -8.68 -12.70
C SER A 223 -16.82 -8.27 -11.46
N VAL A 224 -16.13 -9.24 -10.84
CA VAL A 224 -15.06 -8.96 -9.86
C VAL A 224 -14.20 -7.83 -10.43
N PRO A 225 -13.97 -6.73 -9.69
CA PRO A 225 -13.18 -5.60 -10.16
C PRO A 225 -11.83 -6.08 -10.70
N ALA A 226 -11.43 -5.57 -11.86
CA ALA A 226 -10.22 -6.03 -12.55
C ALA A 226 -8.98 -5.99 -11.64
N ASN A 227 -8.87 -4.99 -10.77
CA ASN A 227 -7.82 -4.86 -9.75
C ASN A 227 -7.86 -5.98 -8.69
N VAL A 228 -9.03 -6.42 -8.26
CA VAL A 228 -9.18 -7.55 -7.33
C VAL A 228 -8.86 -8.87 -8.03
N ARG A 229 -9.22 -8.98 -9.31
CA ARG A 229 -8.92 -10.16 -10.13
C ARG A 229 -7.43 -10.30 -10.43
N GLU A 230 -6.74 -9.19 -10.71
CA GLU A 230 -5.28 -9.14 -10.90
C GLU A 230 -4.56 -9.53 -9.61
N LEU A 231 -4.95 -8.92 -8.48
CA LEU A 231 -4.36 -9.22 -7.17
C LEU A 231 -4.56 -10.69 -6.77
N LEU A 232 -5.75 -11.26 -7.04
CA LEU A 232 -6.04 -12.68 -6.81
C LEU A 232 -5.27 -13.62 -7.75
N LYS A 233 -4.99 -13.20 -8.99
CA LYS A 233 -4.17 -13.97 -9.94
C LYS A 233 -2.69 -13.97 -9.55
N GLU A 234 -2.15 -12.80 -9.19
CA GLU A 234 -0.76 -12.68 -8.77
C GLU A 234 -0.51 -13.47 -7.49
N THR A 235 -1.36 -13.30 -6.48
CA THR A 235 -1.28 -14.10 -5.24
C THR A 235 -1.38 -15.61 -5.53
N ALA A 236 -2.29 -16.07 -6.40
CA ALA A 236 -2.38 -17.48 -6.76
C ALA A 236 -1.10 -18.02 -7.44
N LYS A 237 -0.48 -17.21 -8.31
CA LYS A 237 0.78 -17.56 -8.98
C LYS A 237 1.93 -17.72 -7.98
N HIS A 238 2.04 -16.84 -6.99
CA HIS A 238 3.09 -16.93 -5.97
C HIS A 238 2.96 -18.19 -5.08
N PHE A 239 1.73 -18.62 -4.75
CA PHE A 239 1.49 -19.88 -4.03
C PHE A 239 1.90 -21.11 -4.86
N GLU A 240 1.61 -21.08 -6.16
CA GLU A 240 2.03 -22.14 -7.09
C GLU A 240 3.56 -22.22 -7.20
N THR A 241 4.24 -21.08 -7.30
CA THR A 241 5.73 -20.99 -7.29
C THR A 241 6.32 -21.61 -6.02
N MET A 242 5.65 -21.49 -4.88
CA MET A 242 6.11 -22.08 -3.62
C MET A 242 5.65 -23.53 -3.40
N GLY A 243 5.03 -24.17 -4.39
CA GLY A 243 4.53 -25.54 -4.29
C GLY A 243 3.45 -25.70 -3.21
N LEU A 244 2.79 -24.60 -2.87
CA LEU A 244 1.76 -24.56 -1.87
C LEU A 244 0.39 -24.77 -2.52
N SER A 245 -0.44 -25.56 -1.87
CA SER A 245 -1.86 -25.60 -2.22
C SER A 245 -2.48 -24.22 -2.01
N ALA A 246 -3.53 -23.89 -2.77
CA ALA A 246 -4.39 -22.73 -2.48
C ALA A 246 -5.07 -22.78 -1.09
N ASN A 247 -4.87 -23.89 -0.34
CA ASN A 247 -5.31 -24.08 1.05
C ASN A 247 -4.18 -23.94 2.08
N ALA A 248 -2.95 -23.68 1.66
CA ALA A 248 -1.79 -23.60 2.54
C ALA A 248 -1.91 -22.41 3.51
N ASN A 249 -1.56 -22.64 4.77
CA ASN A 249 -1.58 -21.60 5.80
C ASN A 249 -0.22 -20.86 5.86
N ILE A 250 -0.12 -19.78 6.64
CA ILE A 250 1.12 -18.99 6.77
C ILE A 250 2.28 -19.80 7.36
N ASN A 251 2.01 -20.82 8.19
CA ASN A 251 3.06 -21.71 8.68
C ASN A 251 3.55 -22.64 7.58
N ASP A 252 2.67 -23.12 6.70
CA ASP A 252 3.03 -23.88 5.51
C ASP A 252 3.82 -23.00 4.53
N LEU A 253 3.45 -21.72 4.40
CA LEU A 253 4.18 -20.72 3.62
C LEU A 253 5.60 -20.51 4.14
N LYS A 254 5.75 -20.19 5.44
CA LYS A 254 7.06 -20.02 6.08
C LYS A 254 7.88 -21.32 6.03
N LYS A 255 7.23 -22.47 6.14
CA LYS A 255 7.86 -23.79 6.08
C LYS A 255 8.30 -24.14 4.65
N ALA A 256 7.48 -23.85 3.65
CA ALA A 256 7.78 -24.04 2.23
C ALA A 256 8.90 -23.10 1.80
N TYR A 257 8.83 -21.82 2.17
CA TYR A 257 9.92 -20.88 1.94
C TYR A 257 11.24 -21.37 2.55
N ARG A 258 11.26 -21.70 3.85
CA ARG A 258 12.47 -22.25 4.50
C ARG A 258 12.96 -23.53 3.83
N GLY A 259 12.04 -24.41 3.43
CA GLY A 259 12.36 -25.66 2.75
C GLY A 259 12.97 -25.44 1.36
N LEU A 260 12.40 -24.54 0.57
CA LEU A 260 12.83 -24.22 -0.80
C LEU A 260 14.15 -23.43 -0.80
N VAL A 261 14.31 -22.48 0.12
CA VAL A 261 15.57 -21.76 0.37
C VAL A 261 16.69 -22.75 0.70
N LEU A 262 16.44 -23.71 1.59
CA LEU A 262 17.42 -24.76 1.92
C LEU A 262 17.70 -25.71 0.76
N LEU A 263 16.70 -26.00 -0.09
CA LEU A 263 16.79 -26.90 -1.24
C LEU A 263 17.54 -26.30 -2.45
N HIS A 264 17.56 -24.97 -2.54
CA HIS A 264 18.17 -24.22 -3.64
C HIS A 264 19.38 -23.37 -3.20
N HIS A 265 19.81 -23.45 -1.93
CA HIS A 265 21.00 -22.75 -1.46
C HIS A 265 22.28 -23.31 -2.12
N PRO A 266 23.12 -22.46 -2.74
CA PRO A 266 24.31 -22.90 -3.47
C PRO A 266 25.33 -23.62 -2.57
N ASP A 267 25.51 -23.19 -1.32
CA ASP A 267 26.43 -23.87 -0.38
C ASP A 267 25.93 -25.22 0.14
N LYS A 268 24.61 -25.46 0.15
CA LYS A 268 24.04 -26.70 0.72
C LYS A 268 23.75 -27.77 -0.33
N ASN A 269 23.70 -27.39 -1.60
CA ASN A 269 23.45 -28.31 -2.72
C ASN A 269 24.44 -28.06 -3.88
N PRO A 270 25.75 -28.29 -3.66
CA PRO A 270 26.78 -28.05 -4.68
C PRO A 270 26.66 -28.96 -5.91
N GLU A 271 25.88 -30.05 -5.83
CA GLU A 271 25.71 -31.05 -6.89
C GLU A 271 24.58 -30.72 -7.88
N LYS A 272 23.76 -29.70 -7.60
CA LYS A 272 22.72 -29.23 -8.53
C LYS A 272 23.28 -28.18 -9.49
N PRO A 273 22.70 -28.03 -10.70
CA PRO A 273 23.06 -26.94 -11.61
C PRO A 273 22.89 -25.59 -10.89
N GLN A 274 24.00 -24.89 -10.64
CA GLN A 274 23.99 -23.66 -9.83
C GLN A 274 23.10 -22.57 -10.43
N GLU A 275 23.00 -22.54 -11.76
CA GLU A 275 22.19 -21.57 -12.49
C GLU A 275 20.69 -21.80 -12.27
N GLU A 276 20.22 -23.05 -12.32
CA GLU A 276 18.82 -23.39 -12.02
C GLU A 276 18.46 -23.20 -10.55
N ALA A 277 19.40 -23.51 -9.64
CA ALA A 277 19.21 -23.30 -8.21
C ALA A 277 19.10 -21.80 -7.89
N LYS A 278 19.92 -20.96 -8.52
CA LYS A 278 19.88 -19.50 -8.36
C LYS A 278 18.57 -18.89 -8.88
N ILE A 279 18.10 -19.33 -10.05
CA ILE A 279 16.82 -18.86 -10.63
C ILE A 279 15.66 -19.22 -9.69
N LYS A 280 15.55 -20.49 -9.27
CA LYS A 280 14.48 -20.93 -8.36
C LYS A 280 14.57 -20.26 -6.99
N PHE A 281 15.77 -19.98 -6.50
CA PHE A 281 15.97 -19.24 -5.26
C PHE A 281 15.43 -17.79 -5.36
N GLN A 282 15.71 -17.11 -6.47
CA GLN A 282 15.16 -15.77 -6.74
C GLN A 282 13.64 -15.81 -6.86
N GLU A 283 13.08 -16.71 -7.66
CA GLU A 283 11.63 -16.83 -7.85
C GLU A 283 10.89 -17.12 -6.54
N VAL A 284 11.43 -17.99 -5.69
CA VAL A 284 10.85 -18.32 -4.37
C VAL A 284 10.97 -17.14 -3.40
N THR A 285 12.05 -16.38 -3.48
CA THR A 285 12.25 -15.20 -2.63
C THR A 285 11.32 -14.06 -3.05
N GLU A 286 11.25 -13.76 -4.34
CA GLU A 286 10.31 -12.78 -4.89
C GLU A 286 8.86 -13.18 -4.59
N ALA A 287 8.50 -14.46 -4.73
CA ALA A 287 7.16 -14.94 -4.42
C ALA A 287 6.82 -14.85 -2.93
N TYR A 288 7.78 -15.09 -2.04
CA TYR A 288 7.59 -14.96 -0.59
C TYR A 288 7.55 -13.48 -0.15
N GLU A 289 8.31 -12.60 -0.79
CA GLU A 289 8.29 -11.16 -0.53
C GLU A 289 7.01 -10.48 -1.06
N ALA A 290 6.41 -11.05 -2.12
CA ALA A 290 5.17 -10.56 -2.72
C ALA A 290 3.88 -11.04 -2.01
N LEU A 291 3.97 -11.92 -1.00
CA LEU A 291 2.83 -12.55 -0.31
C LEU A 291 2.72 -12.18 1.17
#